data_AF-A0A535QH20-F1
#
_entry.id   AF-A0A535QH20-F1
#
_cell.length_a   1.000
_cell.length_b   1.000
_cell.length_c   1.000
_cell.angle_alpha   90.00
_cell.angle_beta   90.00
_cell.angle_gamma   90.00
#
_symmetry.space_group_name_H-M   'P 1'
#
loop_
_entity.id
_entity.type
_entity.pdbx_description
1 polymer ?
#
loop_
_entity_poly.entity_id
_entity_poly.type
_entity_poly.pdbx_seq_one_letter_code
_entity_poly.pdbx_strand_id
1 'polypeptide(L)'
;MDVLLPRSLDEALAMKAQRPEAMPIAGGTDLMVEVNFGRLRPPAFIDVSRVPELSVVQQENGHIFLGAGVTYAAVVVGLTVCRPLVQASRSVGSPQIRNRGTVGGNLGTGSPAGDALPVLAAYDADVVLRSQARGERSMPCGTRNAMVIAVAGLCLQVDEDSRRVKIALGSVGPTIIRAREAEDQVSEAMESAGVWQDRTKRPDDAVIEEFAGRVAAAARPLDDVRGTAAYRRHACQVLARRALSWALDERALPSWL
;
A
#
# COMPACT_ATOMS: atom_id res chain seq x y z
N MET A 1 8.80 37.36 8.38
CA MET A 1 8.31 35.98 8.34
C MET A 1 8.00 35.61 9.76
N ASP A 2 6.72 35.43 10.07
CA ASP A 2 6.26 35.16 11.42
C ASP A 2 6.50 33.69 11.77
N VAL A 3 6.77 33.38 13.04
CA VAL A 3 6.85 32.01 13.54
C VAL A 3 5.89 31.86 14.70
N LEU A 4 4.87 31.02 14.51
CA LEU A 4 3.86 30.68 15.50
C LEU A 4 4.32 29.46 16.29
N LEU A 5 4.18 29.51 17.62
CA LEU A 5 4.72 28.52 18.56
C LEU A 5 3.61 27.91 19.42
N PRO A 6 2.76 27.04 18.86
CA PRO A 6 1.72 26.35 19.62
C PRO A 6 2.33 25.42 20.68
N ARG A 7 1.60 25.23 21.78
CA ARG A 7 1.98 24.33 22.89
C ARG A 7 1.17 23.04 22.93
N SER A 8 0.12 22.95 22.13
CA SER A 8 -0.75 21.78 21.99
C SER A 8 -1.16 21.59 20.53
N LEU A 9 -1.71 20.41 20.23
CA LEU A 9 -2.25 20.13 18.90
C LEU A 9 -3.44 21.04 18.60
N ASP A 10 -4.32 21.27 19.57
CA ASP A 10 -5.49 22.14 19.41
C ASP A 10 -5.10 23.59 19.11
N GLU A 11 -4.07 24.11 19.78
CA GLU A 11 -3.50 25.43 19.46
C GLU A 11 -2.93 25.48 18.04
N ALA A 12 -2.17 24.45 17.64
CA ALA A 12 -1.60 24.37 16.29
C ALA A 12 -2.69 24.36 15.21
N LEU A 13 -3.77 23.61 15.43
CA LEU A 13 -4.92 23.53 14.54
C LEU A 13 -5.68 24.86 14.48
N ALA A 14 -5.88 25.53 15.62
CA ALA A 14 -6.50 26.85 15.68
C ALA A 14 -5.68 27.91 14.95
N MET A 15 -4.36 27.94 15.19
CA MET A 15 -3.44 28.84 14.48
C MET A 15 -3.44 28.57 12.98
N LYS A 16 -3.46 27.30 12.55
CA LYS A 16 -3.53 26.94 11.12
C LYS A 16 -4.86 27.34 10.48
N ALA A 17 -5.97 27.27 11.21
CA ALA A 17 -7.27 27.72 10.71
C ALA A 17 -7.33 29.24 10.55
N GLN A 18 -6.74 29.99 11.48
CA GLN A 18 -6.66 31.45 11.43
C GLN A 18 -5.65 31.97 10.39
N ARG A 19 -4.57 31.22 10.15
CA ARG A 19 -3.51 31.53 9.17
C ARG A 19 -3.32 30.36 8.20
N PRO A 20 -4.25 30.11 7.24
CA PRO A 20 -4.18 28.98 6.31
C PRO A 20 -2.93 28.95 5.45
N GLU A 21 -2.27 30.10 5.25
CA GLU A 21 -1.01 30.24 4.53
C GLU A 21 0.22 29.85 5.36
N ALA A 22 0.10 29.80 6.69
CA ALA A 22 1.21 29.46 7.57
C ALA A 22 1.58 27.99 7.40
N MET A 23 2.85 27.72 7.13
CA MET A 23 3.32 26.36 6.84
C MET A 23 3.76 25.64 8.11
N PRO A 24 3.22 24.44 8.42
CA PRO A 24 3.73 23.66 9.54
C PRO A 24 5.19 23.26 9.33
N ILE A 25 6.01 23.39 10.37
CA ILE A 25 7.40 22.96 10.39
C ILE A 25 7.67 22.09 11.62
N ALA A 26 8.26 20.92 11.40
CA ALA A 26 8.73 20.03 12.46
C ALA A 26 10.27 20.08 12.57
N GLY A 27 10.97 19.08 12.04
CA GLY A 27 12.43 19.04 12.00
C GLY A 27 13.08 20.12 11.14
N GLY A 28 12.39 20.53 10.08
CA GLY A 28 12.85 21.53 9.11
C GLY A 28 13.90 21.03 8.12
N THR A 29 14.24 19.73 8.12
CA THR A 29 15.36 19.16 7.35
C THR A 29 15.17 19.20 5.83
N ASP A 30 13.92 19.17 5.35
CA ASP A 30 13.59 19.42 3.93
C ASP A 30 13.13 20.86 3.72
N LEU A 31 12.17 21.30 4.54
CA LEU A 31 11.51 22.60 4.37
C LEU A 31 12.48 23.78 4.43
N MET A 32 13.43 23.80 5.37
CA MET A 32 14.39 24.91 5.47
C MET A 32 15.43 24.87 4.35
N VAL A 33 15.69 23.71 3.75
CA VAL A 33 16.56 23.61 2.57
C VAL A 33 15.91 24.31 1.39
N GLU A 34 14.62 24.08 1.16
CA GLU A 34 13.85 24.74 0.09
C GLU A 34 13.76 26.26 0.30
N VAL A 35 13.64 26.71 1.56
CA VAL A 35 13.65 28.14 1.92
C VAL A 35 15.03 28.76 1.67
N ASN A 36 16.11 28.09 2.09
CA ASN A 36 17.47 28.58 1.93
C ASN A 36 17.88 28.69 0.46
N PHE A 37 17.42 27.77 -0.40
CA PHE A 37 17.61 27.86 -1.85
C PHE A 37 16.64 28.84 -2.53
N GLY A 38 15.76 29.51 -1.78
CA GLY A 38 14.82 30.49 -2.29
C GLY A 38 13.69 29.91 -3.14
N ARG A 39 13.53 28.58 -3.15
CA ARG A 39 12.47 27.86 -3.89
C ARG A 39 11.11 28.01 -3.23
N LEU A 40 11.11 28.22 -1.91
CA LEU A 40 9.90 28.45 -1.12
C LEU A 40 10.07 29.70 -0.25
N ARG A 41 9.02 30.53 -0.16
CA ARG A 41 8.99 31.71 0.72
C ARG A 41 7.67 31.78 1.50
N PRO A 42 7.48 30.92 2.52
CA PRO A 42 6.26 30.94 3.31
C PRO A 42 6.13 32.30 4.03
N PRO A 43 4.93 32.91 4.07
CA PRO A 43 4.76 34.16 4.80
C PRO A 43 4.87 33.98 6.33
N ALA A 44 4.53 32.77 6.82
CA ALA A 44 4.62 32.38 8.22
C ALA A 44 4.87 30.88 8.38
N PHE A 45 5.42 30.50 9.54
CA PHE A 45 5.57 29.11 9.99
C PHE A 45 4.72 28.83 11.23
N ILE A 46 4.32 27.57 11.40
CA ILE A 46 3.80 27.02 12.66
C ILE A 46 4.78 25.92 13.11
N ASP A 47 5.59 26.20 14.13
CA ASP A 47 6.55 25.22 14.66
C ASP A 47 5.82 24.20 15.53
N VAL A 48 5.64 22.99 14.99
CA VAL A 48 4.99 21.88 15.67
C VAL A 48 5.98 20.96 16.39
N SER A 49 7.28 21.27 16.37
CA SER A 49 8.31 20.42 16.98
C SER A 49 8.23 20.33 18.50
N ARG A 50 7.44 21.21 19.14
CA ARG A 50 7.22 21.25 20.60
C ARG A 50 5.85 20.75 21.03
N VAL A 51 5.02 20.28 20.11
CA VAL A 51 3.67 19.76 20.41
C VAL A 51 3.81 18.32 20.92
N PRO A 52 3.60 18.05 22.22
CA PRO A 52 3.88 16.73 22.81
C PRO A 52 3.00 15.62 22.24
N GLU A 53 1.76 15.93 21.86
CA GLU A 53 0.79 14.98 21.30
C GLU A 53 1.28 14.37 19.97
N LEU A 54 2.14 15.08 19.24
CA LEU A 54 2.73 14.58 17.99
C LEU A 54 3.92 13.65 18.23
N SER A 55 4.46 13.56 19.45
CA SER A 55 5.64 12.74 19.77
C SER A 55 5.29 11.42 20.48
N VAL A 56 4.01 11.03 20.43
CA VAL A 56 3.50 9.83 21.09
C VAL A 56 3.81 8.57 20.28
N VAL A 57 4.23 7.50 20.98
CA VAL A 57 4.30 6.15 20.44
C VAL A 57 3.48 5.24 21.35
N GLN A 58 2.48 4.56 20.80
CA GLN A 58 1.61 3.66 21.55
C GLN A 58 1.45 2.34 20.80
N GLN A 59 1.27 1.25 21.55
CA GLN A 59 1.08 -0.09 21.01
C GLN A 59 -0.15 -0.70 21.67
N GLU A 60 -1.19 -0.96 20.89
CA GLU A 60 -2.45 -1.52 21.38
C GLU A 60 -3.07 -2.41 20.31
N ASN A 61 -3.60 -3.56 20.70
CA ASN A 61 -4.38 -4.47 19.84
C ASN A 61 -3.69 -4.86 18.52
N GLY A 62 -2.37 -5.02 18.53
CA GLY A 62 -1.58 -5.37 17.33
C GLY A 62 -1.30 -4.19 16.39
N HIS A 63 -1.72 -2.98 16.75
CA HIS A 63 -1.42 -1.75 16.03
C HIS A 63 -0.36 -0.92 16.76
N ILE A 64 0.42 -0.17 15.98
CA ILE A 64 1.39 0.81 16.49
C ILE A 64 0.89 2.19 16.06
N PHE A 65 0.53 3.03 17.03
CA PHE A 65 0.33 4.44 16.78
C PHE A 65 1.68 5.16 16.85
N LEU A 66 2.06 5.80 15.76
CA LEU A 66 3.30 6.54 15.62
C LEU A 66 3.00 8.01 15.36
N GLY A 67 3.29 8.87 16.32
CA GLY A 67 3.08 10.31 16.21
C GLY A 67 3.91 10.94 15.09
N ALA A 68 3.32 11.91 14.38
CA ALA A 68 3.94 12.58 13.23
C ALA A 68 5.24 13.36 13.59
N GLY A 69 5.39 13.75 14.85
CA GLY A 69 6.54 14.44 15.41
C GLY A 69 7.66 13.50 15.89
N VAL A 70 7.45 12.19 15.87
CA VAL A 70 8.48 11.22 16.29
C VAL A 70 9.67 11.27 15.31
N THR A 71 10.85 11.54 15.85
CA THR A 71 12.08 11.66 15.07
C THR A 71 12.61 10.28 14.66
N TYR A 72 13.37 10.23 13.56
CA TYR A 72 14.03 8.99 13.16
C TYR A 72 14.96 8.44 14.24
N ALA A 73 15.65 9.31 14.98
CA ALA A 73 16.46 8.91 16.12
C ALA A 73 15.63 8.21 17.20
N ALA A 74 14.44 8.75 17.53
CA ALA A 74 13.53 8.13 18.47
C ALA A 74 12.98 6.79 17.97
N VAL A 75 12.66 6.67 16.67
CA VAL A 75 12.26 5.38 16.06
C VAL A 75 13.34 4.32 16.23
N VAL A 76 14.59 4.65 15.92
CA VAL A 76 15.72 3.71 15.96
C VAL A 76 15.93 3.12 17.36
N VAL A 77 15.67 3.89 18.41
CA VAL A 77 15.86 3.47 19.80
C VAL A 77 14.60 2.87 20.40
N GLY A 78 13.43 3.44 20.12
CA GLY A 78 12.18 3.17 20.85
C GLY A 78 11.18 2.24 20.17
N LEU A 79 11.31 1.97 18.86
CA LEU A 79 10.33 1.17 18.10
C LEU A 79 10.91 -0.14 17.56
N THR A 80 11.66 -0.86 18.39
CA THR A 80 12.33 -2.12 18.02
C THR A 80 11.38 -3.23 17.56
N VAL A 81 10.10 -3.16 17.92
CA VAL A 81 9.04 -4.07 17.46
C VAL A 81 8.80 -3.95 15.94
N CYS A 82 8.96 -2.76 15.35
CA CYS A 82 8.84 -2.55 13.90
C CYS A 82 10.23 -2.49 13.25
N ARG A 83 10.87 -3.66 13.14
CA ARG A 83 12.25 -3.78 12.61
C ARG A 83 12.44 -3.13 11.23
N PRO A 84 11.53 -3.28 10.25
CA PRO A 84 11.70 -2.64 8.94
C PRO A 84 11.75 -1.12 9.03
N LEU A 85 10.90 -0.50 9.88
CA LEU A 85 10.91 0.95 10.05
C LEU A 85 12.17 1.43 10.77
N VAL A 86 12.68 0.65 11.74
CA VAL A 86 13.97 0.92 12.39
C VAL A 86 15.11 0.85 11.37
N GLN A 87 15.13 -0.16 10.49
CA GLN A 87 16.15 -0.30 9.45
C GLN A 87 16.12 0.87 8.47
N ALA A 88 14.95 1.22 7.95
CA ALA A 88 14.77 2.40 7.09
C ALA A 88 15.17 3.69 7.81
N SER A 89 14.81 3.84 9.08
CA SER A 89 15.18 5.03 9.86
C SER A 89 16.69 5.19 10.05
N ARG A 90 17.48 4.09 10.00
CA ARG A 90 18.95 4.16 10.09
C ARG A 90 19.62 4.66 8.82
N SER A 91 19.01 4.47 7.64
CA SER A 91 19.56 4.95 6.36
C SER A 91 19.30 6.43 6.11
N VAL A 92 18.34 7.04 6.80
CA VAL A 92 17.99 8.46 6.63
C VAL A 92 19.17 9.36 6.98
N GLY A 93 19.79 9.97 5.97
CA GLY A 93 20.80 11.02 6.11
C GLY A 93 21.88 10.76 7.17
N SER A 94 22.25 11.80 7.91
CA SER A 94 23.21 11.74 9.01
C SER A 94 22.52 11.65 10.37
N PRO A 95 23.24 11.32 11.47
CA PRO A 95 22.68 11.39 12.82
C PRO A 95 22.03 12.74 13.15
N GLN A 96 22.58 13.86 12.67
CA GLN A 96 22.02 15.20 12.86
C GLN A 96 20.67 15.37 12.16
N ILE A 97 20.56 14.86 10.92
CA ILE A 97 19.27 14.83 10.20
C ILE A 97 18.28 13.96 10.96
N ARG A 98 18.66 12.77 11.43
CA ARG A 98 17.75 11.88 12.17
C ARG A 98 17.29 12.42 13.52
N ASN A 99 18.10 13.24 14.18
CA ASN A 99 17.73 13.88 15.44
C ASN A 99 16.66 14.97 15.26
N ARG A 100 16.46 15.47 14.04
CA ARG A 100 15.48 16.53 13.73
C ARG A 100 14.34 16.05 12.83
N GLY A 101 14.66 15.31 11.77
CA GLY A 101 13.71 14.77 10.82
C GLY A 101 12.74 13.80 11.47
N THR A 102 11.46 13.93 11.11
CA THR A 102 10.36 13.13 11.68
C THR A 102 9.69 12.32 10.59
N VAL A 103 9.04 11.22 10.98
CA VAL A 103 8.27 10.38 10.04
C VAL A 103 7.12 11.17 9.42
N GLY A 104 6.42 12.01 10.20
CA GLY A 104 5.38 12.90 9.68
C GLY A 104 5.91 13.98 8.76
N GLY A 105 7.13 14.48 8.99
CA GLY A 105 7.79 15.41 8.07
C GLY A 105 8.09 14.75 6.73
N ASN A 106 8.57 13.51 6.73
CA ASN A 106 8.81 12.74 5.51
C ASN A 106 7.52 12.46 4.72
N LEU A 107 6.44 12.11 5.41
CA LEU A 107 5.10 12.00 4.83
C LEU A 107 4.62 13.34 4.23
N GLY A 108 4.82 14.44 4.94
CA GLY A 108 4.44 15.79 4.49
C GLY A 108 5.22 16.24 3.25
N THR A 109 6.52 15.91 3.16
CA THR A 109 7.33 16.17 1.96
C THR A 109 6.89 15.30 0.78
N GLY A 110 6.56 14.02 1.04
CA GLY A 110 6.11 13.09 -0.01
C GLY A 110 7.18 12.79 -1.08
N SER A 111 8.46 12.86 -0.73
CA SER A 111 9.55 12.60 -1.66
C SER A 111 9.55 11.13 -2.12
N PRO A 112 9.69 10.83 -3.43
CA PRO A 112 9.85 9.46 -3.91
C PRO A 112 11.04 8.71 -3.31
N ALA A 113 12.03 9.45 -2.79
CA ALA A 113 13.21 8.90 -2.13
C ALA A 113 13.08 8.82 -0.60
N GLY A 114 11.90 9.08 -0.02
CA GLY A 114 11.69 9.04 1.43
C GLY A 114 11.77 7.62 1.99
N ASP A 115 12.73 7.36 2.88
CA ASP A 115 13.01 6.00 3.39
C ASP A 115 11.85 5.37 4.19
N ALA A 116 11.05 6.17 4.91
CA ALA A 116 9.94 5.63 5.71
C ALA A 116 8.72 5.25 4.86
N LEU A 117 8.51 5.92 3.72
CA LEU A 117 7.28 5.79 2.93
C LEU A 117 7.05 4.35 2.42
N PRO A 118 8.05 3.63 1.88
CA PRO A 118 7.86 2.24 1.46
C PRO A 118 7.47 1.32 2.62
N VAL A 119 8.02 1.54 3.81
CA VAL A 119 7.68 0.73 5.00
C VAL A 119 6.23 0.98 5.40
N LEU A 120 5.82 2.25 5.49
CA LEU A 120 4.44 2.60 5.85
C LEU A 120 3.43 2.06 4.83
N ALA A 121 3.76 2.11 3.54
CA ALA A 121 2.93 1.54 2.48
C ALA A 121 2.85 0.01 2.56
N ALA A 122 3.97 -0.68 2.81
CA ALA A 122 4.00 -2.14 2.93
C ALA A 122 3.23 -2.67 4.16
N TYR A 123 3.07 -1.84 5.19
CA TYR A 123 2.31 -2.15 6.39
C TYR A 123 0.86 -1.67 6.32
N ASP A 124 0.38 -1.19 5.16
CA ASP A 124 -0.95 -0.61 4.97
C ASP A 124 -1.29 0.44 6.05
N ALA A 125 -0.30 1.24 6.46
CA ALA A 125 -0.44 2.16 7.59
C ALA A 125 -1.53 3.20 7.32
N ASP A 126 -2.34 3.55 8.31
CA ASP A 126 -3.27 4.67 8.19
C ASP A 126 -2.62 5.98 8.65
N VAL A 127 -2.77 7.03 7.85
CA VAL A 127 -2.40 8.40 8.17
C VAL A 127 -3.59 9.09 8.81
N VAL A 128 -3.43 9.47 10.07
CA VAL A 128 -4.44 10.20 10.81
C VAL A 128 -4.26 11.71 10.60
N LEU A 129 -5.28 12.34 10.04
CA LEU A 129 -5.32 13.78 9.76
C LEU A 129 -6.29 14.48 10.71
N ARG A 130 -5.91 15.69 11.12
CA ARG A 130 -6.70 16.56 12.00
C ARG A 130 -6.84 17.94 11.39
N SER A 131 -8.01 18.54 11.58
CA SER A 131 -8.26 19.95 11.28
C SER A 131 -9.22 20.52 12.33
N GLN A 132 -9.12 21.81 12.62
CA GLN A 132 -10.06 22.45 13.55
C GLN A 132 -11.51 22.36 13.03
N ALA A 133 -11.72 22.59 11.74
CA ALA A 133 -13.06 22.69 11.16
C ALA A 133 -13.75 21.34 10.89
N ARG A 134 -12.98 20.29 10.55
CA ARG A 134 -13.52 18.98 10.13
C ARG A 134 -13.20 17.85 11.11
N GLY A 135 -12.50 18.16 12.21
CA GLY A 135 -12.07 17.18 13.18
C GLY A 135 -11.05 16.19 12.61
N GLU A 136 -11.26 14.92 12.95
CA GLU A 136 -10.38 13.79 12.67
C GLU A 136 -10.85 12.97 11.46
N ARG A 137 -9.89 12.55 10.63
CA ARG A 137 -10.10 11.45 9.69
C ARG A 137 -8.83 10.63 9.51
N SER A 138 -8.96 9.33 9.30
CA SER A 138 -7.87 8.47 8.85
C SER A 138 -7.92 8.26 7.33
N MET A 139 -6.76 8.00 6.72
CA MET A 139 -6.69 7.52 5.34
C MET A 139 -5.44 6.66 5.12
N PRO A 140 -5.47 5.64 4.23
CA PRO A 140 -4.31 4.79 4.01
C PRO A 140 -3.06 5.56 3.50
N CYS A 141 -1.88 5.13 3.95
CA CYS A 141 -0.56 5.61 3.55
C CYS A 141 -0.18 5.01 2.19
N GLY A 142 -0.80 5.56 1.15
CA GLY A 142 -0.63 5.12 -0.22
C GLY A 142 -1.75 5.67 -1.08
N THR A 143 -1.58 5.60 -2.40
CA THR A 143 -2.63 6.05 -3.32
C THR A 143 -3.83 5.10 -3.25
N ARG A 144 -4.81 5.42 -2.40
CA ARG A 144 -6.23 5.16 -2.73
C ARG A 144 -6.86 6.45 -3.26
N ASN A 145 -6.40 6.87 -4.44
CA ASN A 145 -6.81 8.11 -5.10
C ASN A 145 -8.04 7.96 -6.01
N ALA A 146 -8.95 7.01 -5.78
CA ALA A 146 -10.22 6.93 -6.53
C ALA A 146 -11.24 5.97 -5.88
N MET A 147 -12.49 6.01 -6.39
CA MET A 147 -13.22 4.77 -6.68
C MET A 147 -12.35 3.94 -7.63
N VAL A 148 -11.51 3.04 -7.09
CA VAL A 148 -10.57 2.27 -7.90
C VAL A 148 -11.33 1.14 -8.62
N ILE A 149 -11.51 1.31 -9.92
CA ILE A 149 -11.90 0.22 -10.80
C ILE A 149 -10.67 -0.67 -10.98
N ALA A 150 -10.81 -1.98 -10.70
CA ALA A 150 -9.71 -2.94 -10.79
C ALA A 150 -8.93 -2.81 -12.11
N VAL A 151 -7.59 -2.86 -12.07
CA VAL A 151 -6.74 -2.84 -13.28
C VAL A 151 -6.88 -4.16 -14.05
N ALA A 152 -7.01 -5.26 -13.32
CA ALA A 152 -7.45 -6.56 -13.82
C ALA A 152 -8.29 -7.21 -12.72
N GLY A 153 -9.44 -7.76 -13.08
CA GLY A 153 -10.28 -8.57 -12.21
C GLY A 153 -10.23 -10.02 -12.67
N LEU A 154 -10.24 -10.96 -11.74
CA LEU A 154 -10.26 -12.38 -12.03
C LEU A 154 -11.10 -13.10 -10.99
N CYS A 155 -11.98 -13.97 -11.45
CA CYS A 155 -12.71 -14.93 -10.64
C CYS A 155 -12.39 -16.32 -11.18
N LEU A 156 -11.95 -17.22 -10.31
CA LEU A 156 -11.69 -18.62 -10.63
C LEU A 156 -12.52 -19.50 -9.70
N GLN A 157 -13.11 -20.55 -10.26
CA GLN A 157 -13.83 -21.57 -9.52
C GLN A 157 -13.30 -22.94 -9.96
N VAL A 158 -13.00 -23.79 -8.98
CA VAL A 158 -12.84 -25.23 -9.20
C VAL A 158 -14.15 -25.88 -8.81
N ASP A 159 -14.88 -26.40 -9.81
CA ASP A 159 -16.22 -26.97 -9.66
C ASP A 159 -16.12 -28.50 -9.65
N GLU A 160 -16.33 -29.08 -8.46
CA GLU A 160 -16.22 -30.53 -8.22
C GLU A 160 -17.25 -31.35 -8.97
N ASP A 161 -18.50 -30.87 -8.96
CA ASP A 161 -19.63 -31.62 -9.49
C ASP A 161 -19.52 -31.76 -11.00
N SER A 162 -19.10 -30.69 -11.67
CA SER A 162 -18.87 -30.69 -13.11
C SER A 162 -17.45 -31.05 -13.53
N ARG A 163 -16.53 -31.23 -12.57
CA ARG A 163 -15.09 -31.48 -12.79
C ARG A 163 -14.49 -30.48 -13.78
N ARG A 164 -14.71 -29.20 -13.52
CA ARG A 164 -14.26 -28.11 -14.38
C ARG A 164 -13.64 -26.98 -13.59
N VAL A 165 -12.58 -26.40 -14.12
CA VAL A 165 -12.14 -25.07 -13.73
C VAL A 165 -12.85 -24.05 -14.59
N LYS A 166 -13.44 -23.03 -13.96
CA LYS A 166 -14.13 -21.93 -14.64
C LYS A 166 -13.43 -20.63 -14.28
N ILE A 167 -13.21 -19.75 -15.26
CA ILE A 167 -12.54 -18.47 -15.06
C ILE A 167 -13.21 -17.34 -15.83
N ALA A 168 -13.38 -16.21 -15.15
CA ALA A 168 -13.89 -14.98 -15.72
C ALA A 168 -12.94 -13.82 -15.43
N LEU A 169 -12.68 -13.00 -16.45
CA LEU A 169 -11.81 -11.83 -16.38
C LEU A 169 -12.65 -10.55 -16.45
N GLY A 170 -12.38 -9.63 -15.54
CA GLY A 170 -12.95 -8.29 -15.49
C GLY A 170 -11.90 -7.22 -15.77
N SER A 171 -12.33 -6.04 -16.21
CA SER A 171 -11.46 -4.87 -16.45
C SER A 171 -10.33 -5.06 -17.47
N VAL A 172 -10.38 -6.11 -18.28
CA VAL A 172 -9.39 -6.44 -19.32
C VAL A 172 -10.02 -6.72 -20.68
N GLY A 173 -11.18 -6.10 -20.92
CA GLY A 173 -11.96 -6.16 -22.14
C GLY A 173 -13.16 -5.21 -22.05
N PRO A 174 -13.92 -5.02 -23.15
CA PRO A 174 -15.15 -4.22 -23.14
C PRO A 174 -16.27 -4.85 -22.29
N THR A 175 -16.18 -6.17 -22.03
CA THR A 175 -17.10 -6.96 -21.20
C THR A 175 -16.33 -8.03 -20.42
N ILE A 176 -17.02 -8.81 -19.59
CA ILE A 176 -16.43 -9.99 -18.92
C ILE A 176 -15.98 -11.01 -19.98
N ILE A 177 -14.75 -11.49 -19.85
CA ILE A 177 -14.15 -12.49 -20.76
C ILE A 177 -14.07 -13.84 -20.06
N ARG A 178 -14.52 -14.90 -20.73
CA ARG A 178 -14.30 -16.29 -20.33
C ARG A 178 -13.12 -16.86 -21.10
N ALA A 179 -12.08 -17.31 -20.41
CA ALA A 179 -10.90 -17.92 -21.05
C ALA A 179 -11.12 -19.43 -21.27
N ARG A 180 -12.09 -19.79 -22.11
CA ARG A 180 -12.55 -21.19 -22.29
C ARG A 180 -11.44 -22.16 -22.66
N GLU A 181 -10.53 -21.75 -23.54
CA GLU A 181 -9.38 -22.58 -23.90
C GLU A 181 -8.47 -22.89 -22.71
N ALA A 182 -8.35 -21.96 -21.75
CA ALA A 182 -7.61 -22.20 -20.51
C ALA A 182 -8.41 -23.11 -19.56
N GLU A 183 -9.73 -22.92 -19.48
CA GLU A 183 -10.65 -23.78 -18.70
C GLU A 183 -10.55 -25.25 -19.15
N ASP A 184 -10.64 -25.49 -20.45
CA ASP A 184 -10.60 -26.84 -21.02
C ASP A 184 -9.22 -27.46 -20.81
N GLN A 185 -8.14 -26.74 -21.14
CA GLN A 185 -6.76 -27.23 -20.98
C GLN A 185 -6.45 -27.64 -19.53
N VAL A 186 -6.78 -26.80 -18.55
CA VAL A 186 -6.44 -27.10 -17.15
C VAL A 186 -7.35 -28.19 -16.57
N SER A 187 -8.63 -28.25 -16.99
CA SER A 187 -9.56 -29.28 -16.51
C SER A 187 -9.17 -30.67 -17.01
N GLU A 188 -8.74 -30.78 -18.27
CA GLU A 188 -8.21 -32.02 -18.85
C GLU A 188 -6.90 -32.45 -18.19
N ALA A 189 -6.01 -31.50 -17.91
CA ALA A 189 -4.77 -31.78 -17.18
C ALA A 189 -5.03 -32.25 -15.74
N MET A 190 -6.00 -31.65 -15.04
CA MET A 190 -6.41 -32.05 -13.70
C MET A 190 -7.04 -33.45 -13.68
N GLU A 191 -7.84 -33.81 -14.68
CA GLU A 191 -8.37 -35.19 -14.81
C GLU A 191 -7.25 -36.19 -15.06
N SER A 192 -6.31 -35.85 -15.95
CA SER A 192 -5.15 -36.70 -16.25
C SER A 192 -4.26 -36.92 -15.02
N ALA A 193 -4.12 -35.91 -14.17
CA ALA A 193 -3.39 -35.98 -12.91
C ALA A 193 -4.19 -36.62 -11.76
N GLY A 194 -5.46 -36.96 -11.97
CA GLY A 194 -6.32 -37.59 -10.97
C GLY A 194 -6.73 -36.66 -9.82
N VAL A 195 -6.75 -35.34 -10.05
CA VAL A 195 -7.01 -34.30 -9.04
C VAL A 195 -8.47 -34.26 -8.59
N TRP A 196 -9.38 -34.78 -9.43
CA TRP A 196 -10.80 -34.89 -9.10
C TRP A 196 -11.06 -36.07 -8.14
N GLN A 197 -10.22 -37.11 -8.17
CA GLN A 197 -10.33 -38.29 -7.34
C GLN A 197 -9.57 -38.13 -6.01
N ASP A 198 -8.50 -37.34 -6.00
CA ASP A 198 -7.66 -37.09 -4.83
C ASP A 198 -7.37 -35.58 -4.71
N ARG A 199 -7.94 -34.98 -3.66
CA ARG A 199 -7.84 -33.53 -3.39
C ARG A 199 -6.44 -33.08 -2.99
N THR A 200 -5.56 -34.02 -2.63
CA THR A 200 -4.16 -33.72 -2.29
C THR A 200 -3.27 -33.64 -3.53
N LYS A 201 -3.75 -34.14 -4.68
CA LYS A 201 -3.02 -34.08 -5.94
C LYS A 201 -3.15 -32.71 -6.60
N ARG A 202 -2.13 -32.37 -7.39
CA ARG A 202 -2.02 -31.11 -8.11
C ARG A 202 -1.49 -31.37 -9.52
N PRO A 203 -1.92 -30.62 -10.55
CA PRO A 203 -1.21 -30.60 -11.82
C PRO A 203 0.20 -30.01 -11.64
N ASP A 204 1.12 -30.38 -12.53
CA ASP A 204 2.49 -29.88 -12.50
C ASP A 204 2.56 -28.36 -12.70
N ASP A 205 3.60 -27.71 -12.18
CA ASP A 205 3.77 -26.25 -12.29
C ASP A 205 3.78 -25.77 -13.76
N ALA A 206 4.28 -26.60 -14.69
CA ALA A 206 4.25 -26.30 -16.12
C ALA A 206 2.81 -26.15 -16.66
N VAL A 207 1.88 -26.98 -16.19
CA VAL A 207 0.45 -26.89 -16.55
C VAL A 207 -0.16 -25.60 -16.01
N ILE A 208 0.22 -25.21 -14.78
CA ILE A 208 -0.28 -23.99 -14.14
C ILE A 208 0.24 -22.75 -14.87
N GLU A 209 1.51 -22.75 -15.29
CA GLU A 209 2.08 -21.67 -16.10
C GLU A 209 1.44 -21.60 -17.49
N GLU A 210 1.17 -22.75 -18.13
CA GLU A 210 0.45 -22.80 -19.41
C GLU A 210 -0.97 -22.23 -19.28
N PHE A 211 -1.71 -22.67 -18.25
CA PHE A 211 -3.03 -22.14 -17.92
C PHE A 211 -2.99 -20.61 -17.78
N ALA A 212 -2.06 -20.09 -16.98
CA ALA A 212 -1.89 -18.66 -16.77
C ALA A 212 -1.57 -17.91 -18.07
N GLY A 213 -0.72 -18.49 -18.92
CA GLY A 213 -0.39 -17.95 -20.25
C GLY A 213 -1.62 -17.85 -21.15
N ARG A 214 -2.45 -18.90 -21.20
CA ARG A 214 -3.71 -18.92 -21.97
C ARG A 214 -4.73 -17.90 -21.45
N VAL A 215 -4.81 -17.72 -20.12
CA VAL A 215 -5.66 -16.68 -19.51
C VAL A 215 -5.20 -15.27 -19.92
N ALA A 216 -3.89 -15.01 -19.89
CA ALA A 216 -3.33 -13.74 -20.35
C ALA A 216 -3.58 -13.51 -21.84
N ALA A 217 -3.47 -14.56 -22.65
CA ALA A 217 -3.76 -14.54 -24.08
C ALA A 217 -5.24 -14.30 -24.39
N ALA A 218 -6.17 -14.66 -23.49
CA ALA A 218 -7.60 -14.36 -23.65
C ALA A 218 -7.95 -12.89 -23.39
N ALA A 219 -7.13 -12.17 -22.60
CA ALA A 219 -7.38 -10.77 -22.27
C ALA A 219 -7.30 -9.85 -23.51
N ARG A 220 -8.15 -8.82 -23.55
CA ARG A 220 -8.23 -7.80 -24.63
C ARG A 220 -8.16 -6.36 -24.06
N PRO A 221 -7.16 -6.02 -23.22
CA PRO A 221 -7.08 -4.70 -22.62
C PRO A 221 -6.61 -3.63 -23.60
N LEU A 222 -7.00 -2.39 -23.32
CA LEU A 222 -6.46 -1.16 -23.90
C LEU A 222 -5.45 -0.50 -22.94
N ASP A 223 -4.60 0.39 -23.47
CA ASP A 223 -3.78 1.28 -22.67
C ASP A 223 -4.62 2.41 -22.08
N ASP A 224 -4.43 2.73 -20.80
CA ASP A 224 -5.01 3.94 -20.19
C ASP A 224 -4.16 4.45 -19.01
N VAL A 225 -4.68 5.47 -18.32
CA VAL A 225 -4.03 6.11 -17.16
C VAL A 225 -3.77 5.16 -15.97
N ARG A 226 -4.40 3.99 -15.94
CA ARG A 226 -4.25 2.98 -14.88
C ARG A 226 -3.23 1.89 -15.24
N GLY A 227 -2.82 1.81 -16.51
CA GLY A 227 -1.79 0.88 -16.95
C GLY A 227 -1.91 0.48 -18.41
N THR A 228 -0.79 -0.02 -18.95
CA THR A 228 -0.72 -0.50 -20.33
C THR A 228 -1.45 -1.84 -20.50
N ALA A 229 -1.88 -2.13 -21.72
CA ALA A 229 -2.40 -3.41 -22.17
C ALA A 229 -1.40 -4.54 -21.91
N ALA A 230 -0.09 -4.28 -22.09
CA ALA A 230 0.97 -5.23 -21.76
C ALA A 230 0.98 -5.55 -20.24
N TYR A 231 0.93 -4.52 -19.40
CA TYR A 231 0.86 -4.71 -17.94
C TYR A 231 -0.40 -5.46 -17.51
N ARG A 232 -1.56 -5.13 -18.09
CA ARG A 232 -2.84 -5.80 -17.78
C ARG A 232 -2.83 -7.28 -18.17
N ARG A 233 -2.27 -7.64 -19.34
CA ARG A 233 -2.07 -9.05 -19.72
C ARG A 233 -1.15 -9.77 -18.75
N HIS A 234 -0.05 -9.14 -18.38
CA HIS A 234 0.87 -9.68 -17.39
C HIS A 234 0.18 -9.88 -16.02
N ALA A 235 -0.61 -8.91 -15.57
CA ALA A 235 -1.39 -9.02 -14.34
C ALA A 235 -2.38 -10.19 -14.39
N CYS A 236 -3.08 -10.40 -15.51
CA CYS A 236 -3.95 -11.58 -15.69
C CYS A 236 -3.18 -12.90 -15.54
N GLN A 237 -1.98 -13.00 -16.12
CA GLN A 237 -1.13 -14.19 -15.99
C GLN A 237 -0.80 -14.47 -14.51
N VAL A 238 -0.32 -13.45 -13.80
CA VAL A 238 0.06 -13.57 -12.39
C VAL A 238 -1.14 -13.92 -11.51
N LEU A 239 -2.27 -13.26 -11.72
CA LEU A 239 -3.51 -13.52 -10.97
C LEU A 239 -4.04 -14.93 -11.23
N ALA A 240 -4.05 -15.39 -12.48
CA ALA A 240 -4.53 -16.72 -12.83
C ALA A 240 -3.71 -17.83 -12.16
N ARG A 241 -2.38 -17.70 -12.23
CA ARG A 241 -1.46 -18.63 -11.57
C ARG A 241 -1.69 -18.69 -10.06
N ARG A 242 -1.78 -17.52 -9.40
CA ARG A 242 -2.01 -17.44 -7.96
C ARG A 242 -3.38 -18.00 -7.57
N ALA A 243 -4.44 -17.61 -8.28
CA ALA A 243 -5.80 -18.04 -8.00
C ALA A 243 -5.97 -19.56 -8.14
N LEU A 244 -5.39 -20.17 -9.17
CA LEU A 244 -5.42 -21.62 -9.33
C LEU A 244 -4.63 -22.33 -8.24
N SER A 245 -3.43 -21.82 -7.91
CA SER A 245 -2.60 -22.39 -6.84
C SER A 245 -3.34 -22.34 -5.50
N TRP A 246 -3.89 -21.19 -5.12
CA TRP A 246 -4.66 -21.04 -3.89
C TRP A 246 -5.89 -21.92 -3.85
N ALA A 247 -6.66 -22.00 -4.94
CA ALA A 247 -7.84 -22.87 -4.99
C ALA A 247 -7.49 -24.36 -4.81
N LEU A 248 -6.32 -24.79 -5.30
CA LEU A 248 -5.83 -26.16 -5.14
C LEU A 248 -5.32 -26.40 -3.70
N ASP A 249 -4.59 -25.44 -3.13
CA ASP A 249 -4.08 -25.52 -1.75
C ASP A 249 -5.24 -25.52 -0.74
N GLU A 250 -6.24 -24.65 -0.91
CA GLU A 250 -7.45 -24.63 -0.08
C GLU A 250 -8.27 -25.91 -0.22
N ARG A 251 -8.35 -26.50 -1.44
CA ARG A 251 -9.02 -27.79 -1.64
C ARG A 251 -8.38 -28.93 -0.85
N ALA A 252 -7.07 -28.87 -0.64
CA ALA A 252 -6.34 -29.89 0.11
C ALA A 252 -6.60 -29.82 1.62
N LEU A 253 -7.15 -28.72 2.12
CA LEU A 253 -7.51 -28.58 3.53
C LEU A 253 -8.80 -29.36 3.87
N PRO A 254 -8.88 -29.96 5.07
CA PRO A 254 -10.11 -30.57 5.57
C PRO A 254 -11.24 -29.54 5.68
N SER A 255 -12.47 -29.92 5.34
CA SER A 255 -13.66 -29.04 5.32
C SER A 255 -14.16 -28.57 6.70
N TRP A 256 -13.39 -28.78 7.76
CA TRP A 256 -13.72 -28.41 9.15
C TRP A 256 -12.73 -27.39 9.75
N LEU A 257 -11.84 -26.85 8.92
CA LEU A 257 -11.14 -25.57 9.12
C LEU A 257 -11.95 -24.46 8.46
#